data_AF-A0A522CSM2-F1
#
_entry.id   AF-A0A522CSM2-F1
#
_cell.length_a   1.000
_cell.length_b   1.000
_cell.length_c   1.000
_cell.angle_alpha   90.00
_cell.angle_beta   90.00
_cell.angle_gamma   90.00
#
_symmetry.space_group_name_H-M   'P 1'
#
loop_
_entity.id
_entity.type
_entity.pdbx_description
1 polymer ?
#
loop_
_entity_poly.entity_id
_entity_poly.type
_entity_poly.pdbx_seq_one_letter_code
_entity_poly.pdbx_strand_id
1 'polypeptide(L)'
;MKCEAFMRKFLELDDGRRLPLAMMLHVRRCAHCRAEVDAFNLAARDMRSFEPYVMDELAGAHLVHRVLSQPAYRKSVSLFNWVWTGVLLFASIFLVQFSEHFVSMRGRFGGDLEVPFSIVMGIVVSVYAAMLIGTHMEEITRWKEHRK
;
A
#
# COMPACT_ATOMS: atom_id res chain seq x y z
N MET A 1 33.11 6.26 23.66
CA MET A 1 32.38 5.24 22.87
C MET A 1 33.38 4.13 22.54
N LYS A 2 32.94 2.87 22.52
CA LYS A 2 33.77 1.76 22.02
C LYS A 2 33.80 1.81 20.49
N CYS A 3 34.92 1.44 19.88
CA CYS A 3 35.11 1.49 18.42
C CYS A 3 34.04 0.68 17.66
N GLU A 4 33.70 -0.52 18.13
CA GLU A 4 32.64 -1.37 17.53
C GLU A 4 31.26 -0.70 17.55
N ALA A 5 30.93 -0.04 18.66
CA ALA A 5 29.65 0.67 18.80
C ALA A 5 29.62 1.93 17.92
N PHE A 6 30.77 2.57 17.71
CA PHE A 6 30.91 3.67 16.76
C PHE A 6 30.68 3.18 15.33
N MET A 7 31.36 2.11 14.90
CA MET A 7 31.26 1.61 13.52
C MET A 7 29.86 1.10 13.17
N ARG A 8 29.20 0.39 14.09
CA ARG A 8 27.80 -0.03 13.90
C ARG A 8 26.89 1.17 13.66
N LYS A 9 27.00 2.18 14.51
CA LYS A 9 26.19 3.40 14.43
C LYS A 9 26.55 4.27 13.23
N PHE A 10 27.80 4.21 12.79
CA PHE A 10 28.27 4.90 11.58
C PHE A 10 27.64 4.28 10.33
N LEU A 11 27.62 2.94 10.22
CA LEU A 11 26.97 2.23 9.12
C LEU A 11 25.44 2.38 9.13
N GLU A 12 24.81 2.51 10.29
CA GLU A 12 23.39 2.86 10.39
C GLU A 12 23.09 4.29 9.88
N LEU A 13 24.10 5.16 9.79
CA LEU A 13 23.98 6.57 9.37
C LEU A 13 24.55 6.80 7.94
N ASP A 14 24.50 5.78 7.07
CA ASP A 14 24.98 5.87 5.68
C ASP A 14 24.17 6.84 4.79
N ASP A 15 23.06 7.37 5.30
CA ASP A 15 22.17 8.34 4.64
C ASP A 15 22.82 9.72 4.33
N GLY A 16 24.13 9.89 4.49
CA GLY A 16 24.83 11.16 4.27
C GLY A 16 24.47 12.27 5.27
N ARG A 17 23.77 11.93 6.37
CA ARG A 17 23.39 12.88 7.41
C ARG A 17 24.59 13.27 8.27
N ARG A 18 24.53 14.46 8.89
CA ARG A 18 25.59 14.95 9.79
C ARG A 18 25.78 14.01 10.98
N LEU A 19 27.03 13.60 11.22
CA LEU A 19 27.39 12.76 12.36
C LEU A 19 27.05 13.46 13.69
N PRO A 20 26.48 12.75 14.68
CA PRO A 20 26.28 13.26 16.02
C PRO A 20 27.60 13.78 16.64
N LEU A 21 27.53 14.85 17.44
CA LEU A 21 28.72 15.51 18.02
C LEU A 21 29.64 14.54 18.78
N ALA A 22 29.07 13.57 19.50
CA ALA A 22 29.83 12.55 20.22
C ALA A 22 30.67 11.66 19.29
N MET A 23 30.15 11.34 18.10
CA MET A 23 30.82 10.56 17.06
C MET A 23 31.92 11.37 16.38
N MET A 24 31.66 12.66 16.08
CA MET A 24 32.68 13.57 15.54
C MET A 24 33.90 13.69 16.45
N LEU A 25 33.66 13.81 17.77
CA LEU A 25 34.73 13.89 18.77
C LEU A 25 35.53 12.59 18.86
N HIS A 26 34.86 11.44 18.67
CA HIS A 26 35.50 10.14 18.71
C HIS A 26 36.43 9.92 17.51
N VAL A 27 36.00 10.21 16.28
CA VAL A 27 36.83 10.13 15.06
C VAL A 27 38.03 11.08 15.14
N ARG A 28 37.86 12.24 15.77
CA ARG A 28 38.97 13.18 15.99
C ARG A 28 40.01 12.63 16.98
N ARG A 29 39.63 11.80 17.94
CA ARG A 29 40.54 11.28 18.98
C ARG A 29 41.06 9.87 18.72
N CYS A 30 40.32 9.04 18.00
CA CYS A 30 40.70 7.66 17.73
C CYS A 30 41.29 7.53 16.31
N ALA A 31 42.58 7.19 16.22
CA ALA A 31 43.25 7.00 14.92
C ALA A 31 42.68 5.81 14.14
N HIS A 32 42.27 4.74 14.83
CA HIS A 32 41.72 3.54 14.21
C HIS A 32 40.38 3.81 13.52
N CYS A 33 39.40 4.37 14.24
CA CYS A 33 38.11 4.74 13.64
C CYS A 33 38.24 5.81 12.57
N ARG A 34 39.25 6.69 12.66
CA ARG A 34 39.53 7.65 11.58
C ARG A 34 39.96 6.94 10.30
N ALA A 35 40.93 6.02 10.40
CA ALA A 35 41.40 5.26 9.26
C ALA A 35 40.28 4.43 8.60
N GLU A 36 39.39 3.82 9.39
CA GLU A 36 38.25 3.06 8.88
C GLU A 36 37.23 3.95 8.15
N VAL A 37 36.87 5.10 8.73
CA VAL A 37 35.95 6.06 8.10
C VAL A 37 36.55 6.63 6.82
N ASP A 38 37.84 6.92 6.81
CA ASP A 38 38.54 7.43 5.62
C ASP A 38 38.59 6.37 4.52
N ALA A 39 38.88 5.10 4.86
CA ALA A 39 38.85 3.98 3.92
C ALA A 39 37.44 3.76 3.34
N PHE A 40 36.40 3.82 4.17
CA PHE A 40 35.01 3.71 3.73
C PHE A 40 34.64 4.85 2.77
N ASN A 41 34.95 6.10 3.14
CA ASN A 41 34.68 7.27 2.29
C ASN A 41 35.41 7.20 0.95
N LEU A 42 36.63 6.65 0.92
CA LEU A 42 37.40 6.47 -0.30
C LEU A 42 36.74 5.43 -1.21
N ALA A 43 36.35 4.27 -0.66
CA ALA A 43 35.62 3.24 -1.39
C ALA A 43 34.26 3.76 -1.90
N ALA A 44 33.52 4.50 -1.09
CA ALA A 44 32.23 5.08 -1.49
C ALA A 44 32.39 6.11 -2.63
N ARG A 45 33.45 6.92 -2.62
CA ARG A 45 33.74 7.86 -3.72
C ARG A 45 34.14 7.14 -5.00
N ASP A 46 34.92 6.06 -4.88
CA ASP A 46 35.29 5.23 -6.03
C ASP A 46 34.05 4.61 -6.69
N MET A 47 33.13 4.08 -5.88
CA MET A 47 31.85 3.54 -6.37
C MET A 47 30.98 4.60 -7.07
N ARG A 48 30.98 5.85 -6.60
CA ARG A 48 30.25 6.94 -7.27
C ARG A 48 30.74 7.23 -8.69
N SER A 49 31.99 6.92 -9.01
CA SER A 49 32.51 7.12 -10.38
C SER A 49 31.87 6.20 -11.42
N PHE A 50 31.28 5.08 -10.96
CA PHE A 50 30.53 4.14 -11.79
C PHE A 50 29.04 4.47 -11.90
N GLU A 51 28.58 5.55 -11.25
CA GLU A 51 27.18 5.94 -11.27
C GLU A 51 26.84 6.48 -12.67
N PRO A 52 25.93 5.82 -13.43
CA PRO A 52 25.69 6.16 -14.84
C PRO A 52 25.11 7.56 -15.03
N TYR A 53 24.61 8.16 -13.95
CA TYR A 53 23.83 9.38 -13.98
C TYR A 53 24.01 10.16 -12.68
N VAL A 54 24.70 11.31 -12.77
CA VAL A 54 24.84 12.26 -11.67
C VAL A 54 23.63 13.19 -11.72
N MET A 55 22.67 12.99 -10.81
CA MET A 55 21.55 13.91 -10.65
C MET A 55 22.02 15.22 -10.03
N ASP A 56 21.63 16.34 -10.64
CA ASP A 56 21.75 17.64 -10.00
C ASP A 56 20.92 17.66 -8.69
N GLU A 57 21.53 18.11 -7.58
CA GLU A 57 20.90 18.06 -6.25
C GLU A 57 19.57 18.82 -6.23
N LEU A 58 19.48 19.93 -6.96
CA LEU A 58 18.26 20.71 -7.10
C LEU A 58 17.18 19.95 -7.87
N ALA A 59 17.55 19.32 -8.98
CA ALA A 59 16.64 18.51 -9.78
C ALA A 59 16.13 17.29 -8.99
N GLY A 60 17.01 16.64 -8.21
CA GLY A 60 16.67 15.51 -7.35
C GLY A 60 15.69 15.91 -6.24
N ALA A 61 15.98 17.01 -5.53
CA ALA A 61 15.10 17.53 -4.50
C ALA A 61 13.73 17.92 -5.05
N HIS A 62 13.69 18.55 -6.24
CA HIS A 62 12.44 18.93 -6.90
C HIS A 62 11.62 17.71 -7.34
N LEU A 63 12.27 16.64 -7.84
CA LEU A 63 11.62 15.38 -8.22
C LEU A 63 11.03 14.67 -6.99
N VAL A 64 11.81 14.54 -5.92
CA VAL A 64 11.36 13.91 -4.68
C VAL A 64 10.20 14.68 -4.07
N HIS A 65 10.30 16.01 -4.00
CA HIS A 65 9.20 16.86 -3.55
C HIS A 65 7.96 16.68 -4.43
N ARG A 66 8.13 16.67 -5.76
CA ARG A 66 7.02 16.48 -6.70
C ARG A 66 6.32 15.14 -6.47
N VAL A 67 7.06 14.05 -6.34
CA VAL A 67 6.52 12.70 -6.08
C VAL A 67 5.79 12.64 -4.74
N LEU A 68 6.38 13.19 -3.67
CA LEU A 68 5.78 13.20 -2.34
C LEU A 68 4.56 14.13 -2.23
N SER A 69 4.54 15.21 -3.01
CA SER A 69 3.44 16.17 -3.06
C SER A 69 2.28 15.73 -3.94
N GLN A 70 2.43 14.64 -4.70
CA GLN A 70 1.29 14.12 -5.45
C GLN A 70 0.23 13.65 -4.45
N PRO A 71 -1.00 14.19 -4.53
CA PRO A 71 -2.08 13.68 -3.71
C PRO A 71 -2.23 12.20 -4.06
N ALA A 72 -2.11 11.34 -3.05
CA ALA A 72 -2.40 9.92 -3.22
C ALA A 72 -3.77 9.83 -3.89
N TYR A 73 -3.82 9.28 -5.11
CA TYR A 73 -5.06 9.17 -5.87
C TYR A 73 -5.99 8.24 -5.11
N ARG A 74 -6.83 8.84 -4.27
CA ARG A 74 -7.77 8.13 -3.42
C ARG A 74 -9.16 8.49 -3.92
N LYS A 75 -9.55 7.85 -5.03
CA LYS A 75 -10.93 7.90 -5.49
C LYS A 75 -11.76 7.02 -4.54
N SER A 76 -12.10 7.56 -3.37
CA SER A 76 -13.00 6.90 -2.44
C SER A 76 -14.39 6.89 -3.06
N VAL A 77 -14.86 5.72 -3.50
CA VAL A 77 -16.27 5.55 -3.83
C VAL A 77 -17.03 5.59 -2.52
N SER A 78 -18.10 6.39 -2.43
CA SER A 78 -18.87 6.51 -1.20
C SER A 78 -19.44 5.14 -0.79
N LEU A 79 -19.17 4.73 0.46
CA LEU A 79 -19.70 3.51 1.05
C LEU A 79 -21.24 3.47 1.02
N PHE A 80 -21.89 4.64 1.09
CA PHE A 80 -23.34 4.77 0.98
C PHE A 80 -23.87 4.32 -0.39
N ASN A 81 -23.16 4.66 -1.48
CA ASN A 81 -23.55 4.26 -2.84
C ASN A 81 -23.42 2.74 -3.00
N TRP A 82 -22.39 2.13 -2.41
CA TRP A 82 -22.23 0.69 -2.37
C TRP A 82 -23.37 0.02 -1.60
N VAL A 83 -23.70 0.49 -0.39
CA VAL A 83 -24.82 -0.08 0.39
C VAL A 83 -26.13 -0.03 -0.40
N TRP A 84 -26.46 1.09 -1.03
CA TRP A 84 -27.66 1.18 -1.88
C TRP A 84 -27.63 0.24 -3.09
N THR A 85 -26.47 0.10 -3.73
CA THR A 85 -26.29 -0.85 -4.84
C THR A 85 -26.54 -2.28 -4.37
N GLY A 86 -26.03 -2.64 -3.18
CA GLY A 86 -26.29 -3.94 -2.57
C GLY A 86 -27.76 -4.18 -2.27
N VAL A 87 -28.45 -3.20 -1.67
CA VAL A 87 -29.89 -3.27 -1.41
C VAL A 87 -30.67 -3.47 -2.71
N LEU A 88 -30.35 -2.72 -3.75
CA LEU A 88 -31.01 -2.81 -5.05
C LEU A 88 -30.73 -4.15 -5.74
N LEU A 89 -29.51 -4.69 -5.61
CA LEU A 89 -29.14 -6.01 -6.08
C LEU A 89 -29.95 -7.10 -5.38
N PHE A 90 -29.99 -7.13 -4.04
CA PHE A 90 -30.79 -8.11 -3.30
C PHE A 90 -32.28 -8.00 -3.60
N ALA A 91 -32.82 -6.77 -3.67
CA ALA A 91 -34.20 -6.54 -4.06
C ALA A 91 -34.48 -7.12 -5.45
N SER A 92 -33.60 -6.89 -6.42
CA SER A 92 -33.76 -7.41 -7.78
C SER A 92 -33.78 -8.94 -7.83
N ILE A 93 -32.89 -9.61 -7.08
CA ILE A 93 -32.84 -11.08 -7.02
C ILE A 93 -34.13 -11.63 -6.42
N PHE A 94 -34.63 -10.99 -5.36
CA PHE A 94 -35.87 -11.38 -4.71
C PHE A 94 -37.07 -11.18 -5.63
N LEU A 95 -37.18 -10.00 -6.26
CA LEU A 95 -38.27 -9.64 -7.17
C LEU A 95 -38.33 -10.51 -8.43
N VAL A 96 -37.18 -10.93 -8.96
CA VAL A 96 -37.12 -11.82 -10.14
C VAL A 96 -37.82 -13.15 -9.89
N GLN A 97 -37.73 -13.70 -8.66
CA GLN A 97 -38.40 -14.95 -8.30
C GLN A 97 -39.93 -14.86 -8.36
N PHE A 98 -40.49 -13.65 -8.19
CA PHE A 98 -41.93 -13.39 -8.27
C PHE A 98 -42.39 -12.92 -9.66
N SER A 99 -41.47 -12.79 -10.63
CA SER A 99 -41.83 -12.35 -11.97
C SER A 99 -42.63 -13.42 -12.71
N GLU A 100 -43.69 -13.01 -13.42
CA GLU A 100 -44.50 -13.91 -14.25
C GLU A 100 -43.66 -14.64 -15.31
N HIS A 101 -42.60 -13.99 -15.79
CA HIS A 101 -41.63 -14.58 -16.71
C HIS A 101 -40.92 -15.80 -16.10
N PHE A 102 -40.51 -15.72 -14.84
CA PHE A 102 -39.83 -16.82 -14.15
C PHE A 102 -40.81 -17.96 -13.82
N VAL A 103 -42.03 -17.63 -13.41
CA VAL A 103 -43.11 -18.62 -13.18
C VAL A 103 -43.46 -19.36 -14.48
N SER A 104 -43.59 -18.64 -15.60
CA SER A 104 -43.84 -19.23 -16.92
C SER A 104 -42.69 -20.11 -17.40
N MET A 105 -41.44 -19.68 -17.17
CA MET A 105 -40.24 -20.48 -17.49
C MET A 105 -40.17 -21.75 -16.64
N ARG A 106 -40.41 -21.66 -15.32
CA ARG A 106 -40.45 -22.82 -14.42
C ARG A 106 -41.56 -23.80 -14.82
N GLY A 107 -42.70 -23.31 -15.32
CA GLY A 107 -43.76 -24.14 -15.88
C GLY A 107 -43.37 -24.93 -17.14
N ARG A 108 -42.41 -24.44 -17.95
CA ARG A 108 -41.94 -25.09 -19.19
C ARG A 108 -40.69 -25.96 -19.00
N PHE A 109 -39.76 -25.54 -18.16
CA PHE A 109 -38.47 -26.21 -17.95
C PHE A 109 -38.41 -27.01 -16.63
N GLY A 110 -39.43 -26.93 -15.78
CA GLY A 110 -39.46 -27.61 -14.49
C GLY A 110 -38.44 -27.08 -13.49
N GLY A 111 -38.08 -27.92 -12.51
CA GLY A 111 -37.11 -27.60 -11.46
C GLY A 111 -35.65 -27.54 -11.93
N ASP A 112 -35.34 -28.04 -13.14
CA ASP A 112 -33.97 -28.07 -13.67
C ASP A 112 -33.39 -26.68 -13.93
N LEU A 113 -34.23 -25.66 -14.11
CA LEU A 113 -33.79 -24.26 -14.29
C LEU A 113 -33.54 -23.54 -12.95
N GLU A 114 -34.20 -23.98 -11.87
CA GLU A 114 -34.15 -23.30 -10.56
C GLU A 114 -32.78 -23.44 -9.90
N VAL A 115 -32.16 -24.61 -10.02
CA VAL A 115 -30.84 -24.92 -9.46
C VAL A 115 -29.72 -24.07 -10.09
N PRO A 116 -29.50 -24.10 -11.42
CA PRO A 116 -28.44 -23.31 -12.05
C PRO A 116 -28.66 -21.81 -11.88
N PHE A 117 -29.93 -21.35 -11.90
CA PHE A 117 -30.25 -19.95 -11.68
C PHE A 117 -29.83 -19.47 -10.26
N SER A 118 -30.13 -20.29 -9.24
CA SER A 118 -29.75 -19.99 -7.86
C SER A 118 -28.23 -19.96 -7.68
N ILE A 119 -27.50 -20.85 -8.37
CA ILE A 119 -26.03 -20.87 -8.37
C ILE A 119 -25.47 -19.58 -8.98
N VAL A 120 -25.98 -19.15 -10.13
CA VAL A 120 -25.52 -17.91 -10.79
C VAL A 120 -25.76 -16.69 -9.90
N MET A 121 -26.95 -16.59 -9.29
CA MET A 121 -27.25 -15.50 -8.36
C MET A 121 -26.32 -15.52 -7.14
N GLY A 122 -26.04 -16.69 -6.58
CA GLY A 122 -25.08 -16.85 -5.49
C GLY A 122 -23.68 -16.35 -5.87
N ILE A 123 -23.19 -16.69 -7.06
CA ILE A 123 -21.88 -16.23 -7.57
C ILE A 123 -21.85 -14.71 -7.70
N VAL A 124 -22.90 -14.11 -8.27
CA VAL A 124 -22.99 -12.64 -8.41
C VAL A 124 -22.92 -11.95 -7.05
N VAL A 125 -23.65 -12.47 -6.06
CA VAL A 125 -23.63 -11.94 -4.68
C VAL A 125 -22.25 -12.12 -4.04
N SER A 126 -21.60 -13.28 -4.23
CA SER A 126 -20.26 -13.52 -3.69
C SER A 126 -19.21 -12.58 -4.29
N VAL A 127 -19.22 -12.36 -5.61
CA VAL A 127 -18.31 -11.42 -6.29
C VAL A 127 -18.55 -9.99 -5.80
N TYR A 128 -19.82 -9.58 -5.69
CA TYR A 128 -20.19 -8.29 -5.13
C TYR A 128 -19.66 -8.11 -3.70
N ALA A 129 -19.84 -9.10 -2.83
CA ALA A 129 -19.36 -9.06 -1.45
C ALA A 129 -17.84 -8.98 -1.38
N ALA A 130 -17.11 -9.73 -2.22
CA ALA A 130 -15.66 -9.68 -2.29
C ALA A 130 -15.15 -8.28 -2.72
N MET A 131 -15.79 -7.66 -3.71
CA MET A 131 -15.45 -6.30 -4.12
C MET A 131 -15.72 -5.29 -3.00
N LEU A 132 -16.89 -5.36 -2.36
CA LEU A 132 -17.25 -4.48 -1.24
C LEU A 132 -16.21 -4.53 -0.11
N ILE A 133 -15.81 -5.74 0.29
CA ILE A 133 -14.80 -5.94 1.32
C ILE A 133 -13.45 -5.38 0.86
N GLY A 134 -13.03 -5.70 -0.37
CA GLY A 134 -11.74 -5.26 -0.92
C GLY A 134 -11.63 -3.74 -1.05
N THR A 135 -12.68 -3.05 -1.48
CA THR A 135 -12.65 -1.60 -1.70
C THR A 135 -12.79 -0.80 -0.40
N HIS A 136 -13.46 -1.34 0.63
CA HIS A 136 -13.74 -0.64 1.89
C HIS A 136 -12.95 -1.16 3.10
N MET A 137 -12.02 -2.10 2.91
CA MET A 137 -11.23 -2.68 4.00
C MET A 137 -10.54 -1.61 4.86
N GLU A 138 -9.94 -0.58 4.23
CA GLU A 138 -9.26 0.52 4.92
C GLU A 138 -10.19 1.44 5.71
N GLU A 139 -11.45 1.59 5.30
CA GLU A 139 -12.44 2.40 6.03
C GLU A 139 -12.97 1.63 7.24
N ILE A 140 -13.20 0.33 7.08
CA ILE A 140 -13.65 -0.56 8.14
C ILE A 140 -12.59 -0.67 9.24
N THR A 141 -11.30 -0.78 8.89
CA THR A 141 -10.21 -0.83 9.88
C THR A 141 -10.07 0.50 10.63
N ARG A 142 -10.08 1.64 9.92
CA ARG A 142 -10.01 2.98 10.55
C ARG A 142 -11.15 3.25 11.53
N TRP A 143 -12.37 2.83 11.16
CA TRP A 143 -13.54 2.99 12.04
C TRP A 143 -13.45 2.15 13.31
N LYS A 144 -12.82 0.97 13.22
CA LYS A 144 -12.58 0.09 14.38
C LYS A 144 -11.55 0.68 15.35
N GLU A 145 -10.53 1.38 14.84
CA GLU A 145 -9.54 2.10 15.65
C GLU A 145 -10.13 3.30 16.38
N HIS A 146 -10.99 4.10 15.74
CA HIS A 146 -11.64 5.24 16.39
C HIS A 146 -12.67 4.87 17.48
N ARG A 147 -13.11 3.61 17.54
CA ARG A 147 -14.05 3.11 18.56
C ARG A 147 -13.37 2.45 19.77
N LYS A 148 -12.05 2.27 19.75
CA LYS A 148 -11.27 1.78 20.90
C LYS A 148 -10.77 2.95 21.73
#